data_AF-A0A363UNQ2-F1
#
_entry.id   AF-A0A363UNQ2-F1
#
_cell.length_a   1.000
_cell.length_b   1.000
_cell.length_c   1.000
_cell.angle_alpha   90.00
_cell.angle_beta   90.00
_cell.angle_gamma   90.00
#
_symmetry.space_group_name_H-M   'P 1'
#
loop_
_entity.id
_entity.type
_entity.pdbx_description
1 polymer ?
#
loop_
_entity_poly.entity_id
_entity_poly.type
_entity_poly.pdbx_seq_one_letter_code
_entity_poly.pdbx_strand_id
1 'polypeptide(L)'
;MAMSLLDSALRRVQVRKAGEVTLIVFDGLGAVATDTLGFRSAERWAFSRISSGNVVRDRTTFLERLETAIVRRGTSVTTTHGTSRGVAGLAKKMKQAGYNLSEWQLTQAAKDILDPPPETDADMDADEEPADEGHPDDPTPIEVSPRRDTVDRSGIDHSLDD
;
A
#
# COMPACT_ATOMS: atom_id res chain seq x y z
N MET A 1 -16.68 26.29 -21.09
CA MET A 1 -16.67 25.29 -20.00
C MET A 1 -15.29 25.31 -19.36
N ALA A 2 -15.20 25.31 -18.03
CA ALA A 2 -13.91 25.17 -17.34
C ALA A 2 -13.43 23.72 -17.47
N MET A 3 -12.14 23.53 -17.74
CA MET A 3 -11.50 22.21 -17.84
C MET A 3 -11.38 21.59 -16.44
N SER A 4 -11.62 20.28 -16.30
CA SER A 4 -11.40 19.61 -15.02
C SER A 4 -9.89 19.45 -14.73
N LEU A 5 -9.53 19.30 -13.45
CA LEU A 5 -8.15 18.99 -13.05
C LEU A 5 -7.69 17.68 -13.69
N LEU A 6 -8.57 16.68 -13.78
CA LEU A 6 -8.28 15.39 -14.41
C LEU A 6 -7.92 15.56 -15.89
N ASP A 7 -8.73 16.29 -16.65
CA ASP A 7 -8.49 16.51 -18.07
C ASP A 7 -7.14 17.22 -18.30
N SER A 8 -6.84 18.20 -17.45
CA SER A 8 -5.59 18.96 -17.52
C SER A 8 -4.39 18.07 -17.18
N ALA A 9 -4.46 17.31 -16.08
CA ALA A 9 -3.41 16.41 -15.60
C ALA A 9 -3.08 15.29 -16.59
N LEU A 10 -4.10 14.69 -17.21
CA LEU A 10 -4.00 13.56 -18.15
C LEU A 10 -3.83 14.00 -19.61
N ARG A 11 -3.57 15.28 -19.86
CA ARG A 11 -3.31 15.77 -21.22
C ARG A 11 -2.04 15.13 -21.79
N ARG A 12 -2.17 14.48 -22.96
CA ARG A 12 -1.11 13.69 -23.62
C ARG A 12 -0.58 12.53 -22.75
N VAL A 13 -1.48 11.89 -22.01
CA VAL A 13 -1.17 10.73 -21.18
C VAL A 13 -1.93 9.52 -21.71
N GLN A 14 -1.27 8.36 -21.73
CA GLN A 14 -1.94 7.09 -21.96
C GLN A 14 -2.14 6.36 -20.63
N VAL A 15 -3.37 5.99 -20.33
CA VAL A 15 -3.70 5.16 -19.16
C VAL A 15 -3.98 3.73 -19.65
N ARG A 16 -3.23 2.76 -19.13
CA ARG A 16 -3.40 1.33 -19.44
C ARG A 16 -3.74 0.57 -18.17
N LYS A 17 -4.63 -0.41 -18.27
CA LYS A 17 -5.03 -1.26 -17.14
C LYS A 17 -4.57 -2.69 -17.42
N ALA A 18 -3.92 -3.32 -16.45
CA ALA A 18 -3.46 -4.69 -16.52
C ALA A 18 -3.78 -5.38 -15.18
N GLY A 19 -4.90 -6.09 -15.15
CA GLY A 19 -5.44 -6.68 -13.91
C GLY A 19 -5.72 -5.59 -12.87
N GLU A 20 -5.08 -5.71 -11.72
CA GLU A 20 -5.21 -4.75 -10.61
C GLU A 20 -4.27 -3.54 -10.73
N VAL A 21 -3.37 -3.51 -11.71
CA VAL A 21 -2.42 -2.40 -11.91
C VAL A 21 -2.94 -1.44 -12.97
N THR A 22 -2.92 -0.14 -12.64
CA THR A 22 -3.08 0.94 -13.62
C THR A 22 -1.74 1.60 -13.89
N LEU A 23 -1.38 1.65 -15.18
CA LEU A 23 -0.17 2.25 -15.71
C LEU A 23 -0.51 3.59 -16.36
N ILE A 24 0.14 4.65 -15.93
CA ILE A 24 0.01 6.02 -16.42
C ILE A 24 1.29 6.35 -17.18
N VAL A 25 1.21 6.45 -18.51
CA VAL A 25 2.37 6.73 -19.38
C VAL A 25 2.30 8.17 -19.84
N PHE A 26 3.28 8.96 -19.45
CA PHE A 26 3.44 10.34 -19.86
C PHE A 26 4.33 10.42 -21.09
N ASP A 27 3.82 11.01 -22.17
CA ASP A 27 4.56 11.17 -23.43
C ASP A 27 5.88 11.91 -23.19
N GLY A 28 7.00 11.24 -23.48
CA GLY A 28 8.37 11.75 -23.27
C GLY A 28 8.83 11.93 -21.82
N LEU A 29 7.97 11.68 -20.82
CA LEU A 29 8.27 11.96 -19.41
C LEU A 29 8.34 10.71 -18.53
N GLY A 30 7.99 9.53 -19.07
CA GLY A 30 8.12 8.23 -18.40
C GLY A 30 6.78 7.63 -17.98
N ALA A 31 6.77 6.83 -16.92
CA ALA A 31 5.56 6.11 -16.50
C ALA A 31 5.44 5.95 -14.98
N VAL A 32 4.19 5.85 -14.51
CA VAL A 32 3.84 5.63 -13.11
C VAL A 32 2.85 4.48 -13.02
N ALA A 33 3.11 3.51 -12.15
CA ALA A 33 2.20 2.42 -11.85
C ALA A 33 1.52 2.68 -10.50
N THR A 34 0.24 2.36 -10.40
CA THR A 34 -0.57 2.47 -9.18
C THR A 34 -1.61 1.36 -9.12
N ASP A 35 -2.22 1.16 -7.96
CA ASP A 35 -3.36 0.25 -7.84
C ASP A 35 -4.59 0.83 -8.55
N THR A 36 -5.36 -0.03 -9.22
CA THR A 36 -6.52 0.39 -10.02
C THR A 36 -7.63 1.00 -9.18
N LEU A 37 -7.83 0.54 -7.93
CA LEU A 37 -8.81 1.15 -7.03
C LEU A 37 -8.34 2.52 -6.56
N GLY A 38 -7.04 2.64 -6.23
CA GLY A 38 -6.40 3.92 -5.89
C GLY A 38 -6.53 4.94 -7.02
N PHE A 39 -6.26 4.51 -8.26
CA PHE A 39 -6.45 5.35 -9.45
C PHE A 39 -7.89 5.84 -9.60
N ARG A 40 -8.89 4.96 -9.51
CA ARG A 40 -10.31 5.35 -9.65
C ARG A 40 -10.75 6.36 -8.58
N SER A 41 -10.22 6.23 -7.37
CA SER A 41 -10.49 7.19 -6.29
C SER A 41 -9.91 8.57 -6.62
N ALA A 42 -8.65 8.63 -7.06
CA ALA A 42 -8.00 9.86 -7.48
C ALA A 42 -8.65 10.48 -8.73
N GLU A 43 -9.05 9.65 -9.70
CA GLU A 43 -9.74 10.03 -10.94
C GLU A 43 -11.06 10.75 -10.62
N ARG A 44 -11.92 10.13 -9.79
CA ARG A 44 -13.20 10.73 -9.39
C ARG A 44 -12.99 12.06 -8.66
N TRP A 45 -12.02 12.11 -7.75
CA TRP A 45 -11.67 13.33 -7.05
C TRP A 45 -11.24 14.44 -8.03
N ALA A 46 -10.30 14.15 -8.93
CA ALA A 46 -9.76 15.13 -9.88
C ALA A 46 -10.80 15.61 -10.91
N PHE A 47 -11.72 14.73 -11.33
CA PHE A 47 -12.80 15.10 -12.24
C PHE A 47 -13.73 16.16 -11.65
N SER A 48 -13.94 16.13 -10.32
CA SER A 48 -14.77 17.11 -9.59
C SER A 48 -14.07 18.44 -9.27
N ARG A 49 -12.81 18.62 -9.68
CA ARG A 49 -12.02 19.83 -9.41
C ARG A 49 -11.83 20.63 -10.69
N ILE A 50 -11.82 21.95 -10.57
CA ILE A 50 -11.47 22.86 -11.66
C ILE A 50 -9.96 22.88 -11.81
N SER A 51 -9.47 22.83 -13.05
CA SER A 51 -8.04 22.95 -13.38
C SER A 51 -7.47 24.30 -12.91
N SER A 52 -6.20 24.30 -12.48
CA SER A 52 -5.47 25.54 -12.20
C SER A 52 -5.04 26.31 -13.46
N GLY A 53 -5.28 25.76 -14.66
CA GLY A 53 -4.76 26.25 -15.93
C GLY A 53 -3.31 25.87 -16.22
N ASN A 54 -2.60 25.25 -15.26
CA ASN A 54 -1.24 24.76 -15.42
C ASN A 54 -1.20 23.22 -15.37
N VAL A 55 -0.96 22.60 -16.53
CA VAL A 55 -0.92 21.14 -16.70
C VAL A 55 0.10 20.47 -15.78
N VAL A 56 1.27 21.08 -15.58
CA VAL A 56 2.32 20.49 -14.72
C VAL A 56 1.85 20.49 -13.27
N ARG A 57 1.27 21.59 -12.80
CA ARG A 57 0.74 21.72 -11.44
C ARG A 57 -0.41 20.73 -11.21
N ASP A 58 -1.39 20.72 -12.11
CA ASP A 58 -2.55 19.82 -12.01
C ASP A 58 -2.12 18.35 -12.01
N ARG A 59 -1.11 18.01 -12.83
CA ARG A 59 -0.52 16.67 -12.86
C ARG A 59 0.16 16.30 -11.54
N THR A 60 0.97 17.19 -10.97
CA THR A 60 1.59 16.95 -9.66
C THR A 60 0.51 16.72 -8.60
N THR A 61 -0.50 17.58 -8.54
CA THR A 61 -1.60 17.44 -7.57
C THR A 61 -2.41 16.14 -7.78
N PHE A 62 -2.62 15.72 -9.04
CA PHE A 62 -3.25 14.44 -9.32
C PHE A 62 -2.40 13.25 -8.84
N LEU A 63 -1.10 13.26 -9.12
CA LEU A 63 -0.18 12.19 -8.74
C LEU A 63 -0.02 12.07 -7.22
N GLU A 64 0.00 13.20 -6.50
CA GLU A 64 0.00 13.23 -5.02
C GLU A 64 -1.24 12.57 -4.41
N ARG A 65 -2.35 12.53 -5.15
CA ARG A 65 -3.59 11.90 -4.68
C ARG A 65 -3.56 10.37 -4.76
N LEU A 66 -2.66 9.80 -5.55
CA LEU A 66 -2.45 8.36 -5.60
C LEU A 66 -1.90 7.91 -4.25
N GLU A 67 -2.52 6.93 -3.61
CA GLU A 67 -2.07 6.46 -2.29
C GLU A 67 -0.73 5.72 -2.37
N THR A 68 -0.58 4.87 -3.39
CA THR A 68 0.66 4.15 -3.69
C THR A 68 0.98 4.31 -5.17
N ALA A 69 2.19 4.75 -5.46
CA ALA A 69 2.67 4.94 -6.82
C ALA A 69 4.13 4.51 -6.94
N ILE A 70 4.45 3.74 -7.98
CA ILE A 70 5.82 3.33 -8.32
C ILE A 70 6.18 3.98 -9.64
N VAL A 71 7.27 4.75 -9.67
CA VAL A 71 7.72 5.44 -10.88
C VAL A 71 8.70 4.57 -11.67
N ARG A 72 8.64 4.64 -13.00
CA ARG A 72 9.62 3.98 -13.88
C ARG A 72 10.93 4.76 -13.81
N ARG A 73 12.06 4.05 -13.87
CA ARG A 73 13.39 4.70 -13.93
C ARG A 73 13.47 5.61 -15.16
N GLY A 74 14.14 6.76 -15.01
CA GLY A 74 14.25 7.76 -16.07
C GLY A 74 12.99 8.60 -16.31
N THR A 75 11.98 8.50 -15.45
CA THR A 75 10.78 9.36 -15.48
C THR A 75 11.10 10.72 -14.85
N SER A 76 10.52 11.81 -15.36
CA SER A 76 10.62 13.16 -14.76
C SER A 76 9.83 13.31 -13.46
N VAL A 77 8.92 12.37 -13.18
CA VAL A 77 8.27 12.17 -11.89
C VAL A 77 9.20 11.31 -11.04
N THR A 78 9.74 11.89 -9.97
CA THR A 78 10.93 11.34 -9.31
C THR A 78 10.64 10.50 -8.07
N THR A 79 9.39 10.46 -7.59
CA THR A 79 9.11 9.90 -6.26
C THR A 79 8.09 8.78 -6.33
N THR A 80 8.57 7.57 -6.07
CA THR A 80 7.74 6.45 -5.61
C THR A 80 7.27 6.76 -4.19
N HIS A 81 5.96 6.63 -3.92
CA HIS A 81 5.38 6.90 -2.60
C HIS A 81 4.31 5.88 -2.21
N GLY A 82 4.01 5.82 -0.93
CA GLY A 82 3.15 4.82 -0.29
C GLY A 82 3.86 4.13 0.87
N THR A 83 3.14 3.29 1.61
CA THR A 83 3.75 2.47 2.67
C THR A 83 4.64 1.39 2.07
N SER A 84 5.71 0.97 2.77
CA SER A 84 6.61 -0.08 2.27
C SER A 84 5.85 -1.35 1.88
N ARG A 85 4.83 -1.73 2.67
CA ARG A 85 3.94 -2.86 2.40
C ARG A 85 3.05 -2.63 1.18
N GLY A 86 2.51 -1.42 1.00
CA GLY A 86 1.73 -1.05 -0.17
C GLY A 86 2.54 -1.09 -1.46
N VAL A 87 3.76 -0.53 -1.43
CA VAL A 87 4.70 -0.56 -2.55
C VAL A 87 5.10 -1.99 -2.91
N ALA A 88 5.43 -2.83 -1.91
CA ALA A 88 5.73 -4.24 -2.13
C ALA A 88 4.52 -5.00 -2.72
N GLY A 89 3.31 -4.76 -2.20
CA GLY A 89 2.08 -5.35 -2.73
C GLY A 89 1.82 -4.96 -4.18
N LEU A 90 1.98 -3.67 -4.52
CA LEU A 90 1.83 -3.18 -5.89
C LEU A 90 2.91 -3.79 -6.81
N ALA A 91 4.16 -3.86 -6.38
CA ALA A 91 5.24 -4.49 -7.13
C ALA A 91 4.96 -5.98 -7.40
N LYS A 92 4.39 -6.72 -6.43
CA LYS A 92 3.94 -8.10 -6.65
C LYS A 92 2.87 -8.19 -7.74
N LYS A 93 1.85 -7.31 -7.70
CA LYS A 93 0.82 -7.21 -8.75
C LYS A 93 1.43 -6.86 -10.11
N MET A 94 2.43 -5.97 -10.14
CA MET A 94 3.15 -5.62 -11.37
C MET A 94 3.90 -6.80 -11.97
N LYS A 95 4.60 -7.59 -11.13
CA LYS A 95 5.28 -8.83 -11.57
C LYS A 95 4.27 -9.84 -12.13
N GLN A 96 3.12 -10.02 -11.47
CA GLN A 96 2.04 -10.89 -11.94
C GLN A 96 1.43 -10.42 -13.27
N ALA A 97 1.36 -9.11 -13.50
CA ALA A 97 0.92 -8.52 -14.76
C ALA A 97 1.98 -8.57 -15.88
N GLY A 98 3.15 -9.17 -15.62
CA GLY A 98 4.22 -9.34 -16.61
C GLY A 98 5.19 -8.17 -16.74
N TYR A 99 5.16 -7.20 -15.82
CA TYR A 99 6.12 -6.09 -15.83
C TYR A 99 7.48 -6.50 -15.25
N ASN A 100 8.55 -6.03 -15.88
CA ASN A 100 9.90 -6.19 -15.37
C ASN A 100 10.21 -5.16 -14.28
N LEU A 101 10.30 -5.59 -13.01
CA LEU A 101 10.52 -4.71 -11.85
C LEU A 101 11.86 -3.98 -11.84
N SER A 102 12.87 -4.44 -12.58
CA SER A 102 14.17 -3.76 -12.63
C SER A 102 14.10 -2.38 -13.31
N GLU A 103 13.09 -2.17 -14.14
CA GLU A 103 12.82 -0.89 -14.81
C GLU A 103 12.14 0.14 -13.89
N TRP A 104 11.77 -0.26 -12.67
CA TRP A 104 10.99 0.55 -11.74
C TRP A 104 11.82 0.97 -10.52
N GLN A 105 11.40 2.06 -9.88
CA GLN A 105 12.03 2.56 -8.67
C GLN A 105 11.30 2.03 -7.44
N LEU A 106 11.86 1.02 -6.81
CA LEU A 106 11.38 0.46 -5.54
C LEU A 106 12.25 0.96 -4.39
N THR A 107 11.61 1.33 -3.28
CA THR A 107 12.31 1.64 -2.03
C THR A 107 12.98 0.38 -1.48
N GLN A 108 14.10 0.51 -0.77
CA GLN A 108 14.81 -0.66 -0.23
C GLN A 108 13.90 -1.48 0.69
N ALA A 109 13.19 -0.82 1.61
CA ALA A 109 12.22 -1.46 2.49
C ALA A 109 11.14 -2.27 1.76
N ALA A 110 10.71 -1.85 0.56
CA ALA A 110 9.76 -2.63 -0.23
C ALA A 110 10.41 -3.85 -0.89
N LYS A 111 11.70 -3.77 -1.24
CA LYS A 111 12.45 -4.93 -1.77
C LYS A 111 12.66 -5.98 -0.68
N ASP A 112 13.01 -5.56 0.53
CA ASP A 112 13.22 -6.46 1.67
C ASP A 112 11.93 -7.22 2.03
N ILE A 113 10.75 -6.64 1.77
CA ILE A 113 9.45 -7.32 1.94
C ILE A 113 9.15 -8.30 0.80
N LEU A 114 9.60 -7.99 -0.43
CA LEU A 114 9.36 -8.83 -1.61
C LEU A 114 10.26 -10.07 -1.64
N ASP A 115 11.49 -9.91 -1.18
CA ASP A 115 12.53 -10.93 -1.15
C ASP A 115 13.17 -10.85 0.25
N PRO A 116 12.54 -11.47 1.26
CA PRO A 116 13.12 -11.50 2.59
C PRO A 116 14.48 -12.20 2.49
N PRO A 117 15.54 -11.63 3.10
CA PRO A 117 16.84 -12.30 3.10
C PRO A 117 16.68 -13.70 3.69
N PRO A 118 17.37 -14.72 3.14
CA PRO A 118 17.34 -16.05 3.73
C PRO A 118 17.79 -15.92 5.19
N GLU A 119 16.91 -16.30 6.12
CA GLU A 119 17.32 -16.48 7.50
C GLU A 119 18.46 -17.49 7.46
N THR A 120 19.59 -17.13 8.05
CA THR A 120 20.69 -18.08 8.19
C THR A 120 20.18 -19.10 9.19
N ASP A 121 19.77 -20.28 8.71
CA ASP A 121 19.52 -21.47 9.51
C ASP A 121 20.84 -21.90 10.16
N ALA A 122 21.27 -21.14 11.15
CA ALA A 122 22.31 -21.50 12.09
C ALA A 122 21.59 -21.72 13.42
N ASP A 123 20.89 -22.85 13.54
CA ASP A 123 20.62 -23.58 14.78
C ASP A 123 19.74 -24.82 14.47
N MET A 124 20.30 -25.77 13.72
CA MET A 124 19.92 -27.19 13.81
C MET A 124 21.19 -28.02 13.66
N ASP A 125 21.74 -28.51 14.78
CA ASP A 125 22.03 -29.95 14.98
C ASP A 125 22.70 -30.26 16.35
N ALA A 126 22.31 -31.43 16.87
CA ALA A 126 22.73 -32.17 18.09
C ALA A 126 22.08 -31.72 19.42
N ASP A 127 21.31 -32.55 20.13
CA ASP A 127 21.64 -33.94 20.49
C ASP A 127 20.40 -34.82 20.72
N GLU A 128 20.60 -36.12 20.52
CA GLU A 128 19.65 -37.23 20.58
C GLU A 128 19.01 -37.46 21.98
N GLU A 129 17.79 -38.00 21.99
CA GLU A 129 17.15 -38.61 23.17
C GLU A 129 18.00 -39.74 23.77
N PRO A 130 17.90 -39.96 25.09
CA PRO A 130 17.39 -41.25 25.52
C PRO A 130 16.23 -41.15 26.52
N ALA A 131 15.27 -42.05 26.35
CA ALA A 131 14.16 -42.31 27.27
C ALA A 131 14.63 -42.86 28.62
N ASP A 132 14.00 -42.46 29.73
CA ASP A 132 13.43 -43.38 30.74
C ASP A 132 12.50 -42.66 31.75
N GLU A 133 11.59 -43.43 32.32
CA GLU A 133 10.32 -43.14 32.99
C GLU A 133 10.36 -42.35 34.32
N GLY A 134 9.27 -41.60 34.60
CA GLY A 134 8.95 -41.14 35.96
C GLY A 134 7.92 -40.00 36.07
N HIS A 135 6.63 -40.31 35.97
CA HIS A 135 5.53 -39.48 36.53
C HIS A 135 5.41 -39.83 38.05
N PRO A 136 5.02 -38.93 39.00
CA PRO A 136 3.79 -38.16 38.90
C PRO A 136 3.69 -36.77 39.57
N ASP A 137 2.61 -36.08 39.18
CA ASP A 137 1.85 -35.06 39.92
C ASP A 137 2.54 -33.74 40.36
N ASP A 138 2.19 -32.63 39.69
CA ASP A 138 1.55 -31.49 40.38
C ASP A 138 0.93 -30.50 39.35
N PRO A 139 -0.40 -30.34 39.28
CA PRO A 139 -1.04 -29.30 38.49
C PRO A 139 -1.25 -28.05 39.34
N THR A 140 -0.49 -26.98 39.09
CA THR A 140 -0.87 -25.64 39.59
C THR A 140 -1.27 -24.69 38.47
N PRO A 141 -2.39 -23.94 38.63
CA PRO A 141 -3.10 -23.33 37.53
C PRO A 141 -2.55 -21.93 37.23
N ILE A 142 -2.28 -21.63 35.96
CA ILE A 142 -1.96 -20.27 35.53
C ILE A 142 -3.25 -19.44 35.56
N GLU A 143 -3.37 -18.57 36.56
CA GLU A 143 -4.43 -17.57 36.67
C GLU A 143 -4.43 -16.63 35.45
N VAL A 144 -5.42 -16.82 34.58
CA VAL A 144 -5.78 -15.86 33.55
C VAL A 144 -6.56 -14.74 34.23
N SER A 145 -5.97 -13.54 34.31
CA SER A 145 -6.69 -12.33 34.72
C SER A 145 -7.46 -11.74 33.52
N PRO A 146 -8.81 -11.78 33.49
CA PRO A 146 -9.56 -11.09 32.46
C PRO A 146 -9.63 -9.59 32.77
N ARG A 147 -9.01 -8.77 31.93
CA ARG A 147 -9.14 -7.31 31.94
C ARG A 147 -10.58 -6.92 31.58
N ARG A 148 -11.43 -6.74 32.60
CA ARG A 148 -12.76 -6.11 32.47
C ARG A 148 -12.60 -4.60 32.62
N ASP A 149 -12.34 -3.91 31.52
CA ASP A 149 -12.59 -2.47 31.41
C ASP A 149 -14.07 -2.29 31.05
N THR A 150 -14.89 -2.16 32.09
CA THR A 150 -16.29 -1.76 31.98
C THR A 150 -16.36 -0.29 31.61
N VAL A 151 -16.82 -0.02 30.38
CA VAL A 151 -17.18 1.33 29.92
C VAL A 151 -18.40 1.80 30.71
N ASP A 152 -18.19 2.78 31.58
CA ASP A 152 -19.22 3.55 32.27
C ASP A 152 -20.09 4.28 31.23
N ARG A 153 -21.33 3.82 31.05
CA ARG A 153 -22.37 4.55 30.30
C ARG A 153 -23.17 5.38 31.28
N SER A 154 -22.62 6.52 31.68
CA SER A 154 -23.41 7.58 32.31
C SER A 154 -24.15 8.41 31.26
N GLY A 155 -25.47 8.21 31.22
CA GLY A 155 -26.51 9.22 31.10
C GLY A 155 -26.40 10.31 30.04
N ILE A 156 -27.16 10.16 28.94
CA ILE A 156 -27.86 11.28 28.32
C ILE A 156 -29.28 10.80 28.00
N ASP A 157 -30.16 10.95 28.99
CA ASP A 157 -31.60 11.00 28.76
C ASP A 157 -31.90 12.42 28.28
N HIS A 158 -32.25 12.58 27.01
CA HIS A 158 -32.90 13.79 26.56
C HIS A 158 -34.32 13.40 26.16
N SER A 159 -35.19 13.46 27.16
CA SER A 159 -36.63 13.49 26.98
C SER A 159 -36.99 14.58 25.97
N LEU A 160 -37.72 14.15 24.93
CA LEU A 160 -38.56 14.94 24.05
C LEU A 160 -39.88 15.14 24.80
N ASP A 161 -40.27 16.37 25.12
CA ASP A 161 -41.68 16.76 25.25
C ASP A 161 -41.80 18.30 25.27
N ASP A 162 -42.74 18.76 24.42
CA ASP A 162 -43.37 20.09 24.21
C ASP A 162 -42.52 21.33 23.83
#